data_AF-A0A6A1QFM0-F1
#
_entry.id   AF-A0A6A1QFM0-F1
#
_cell.length_a   1.000
_cell.length_b   1.000
_cell.length_c   1.000
_cell.angle_alpha   90.00
_cell.angle_beta   90.00
_cell.angle_gamma   90.00
#
_symmetry.space_group_name_H-M   'P 1'
#
loop_
_entity.id
_entity.type
_entity.pdbx_description
1 polymer ?
#
loop_
_entity_poly.entity_id
_entity_poly.type
_entity_poly.pdbx_seq_one_letter_code
_entity_poly.pdbx_strand_id
1 'polypeptide(L)' 'MGAHLARRYLGDASVEPDPLRMPTFPPDYGFLGRKEREMVATQQEMNDAQLVLQQRDYCAHYLIRLL' A
#
# COMPACT_ATOMS: atom_id res chain seq x y z
N MET A 1 6.15 7.91 -17.59
CA MET A 1 5.62 8.61 -16.40
C MET A 1 6.74 8.78 -15.38
N GLY A 2 7.00 10.00 -14.91
CA GLY A 2 8.15 10.31 -14.03
C GLY A 2 8.34 11.80 -13.71
N ALA A 3 7.40 12.66 -14.13
CA ALA A 3 7.49 14.11 -13.98
C ALA A 3 7.59 14.58 -12.50
N HIS A 4 7.13 13.77 -11.54
CA HIS A 4 7.31 14.05 -10.11
C HIS A 4 8.79 14.09 -9.71
N LEU A 5 9.67 13.35 -10.41
CA LEU A 5 11.12 13.41 -10.18
C LEU A 5 11.66 14.78 -10.57
N ALA A 6 11.27 15.30 -11.73
CA ALA A 6 11.68 16.66 -12.15
C ALA A 6 11.18 17.72 -11.16
N ARG A 7 9.93 17.60 -10.67
CA ARG A 7 9.41 18.53 -9.64
C ARG A 7 10.17 18.45 -8.31
N ARG A 8 10.48 17.24 -7.84
CA ARG A 8 11.20 17.04 -6.57
C ARG A 8 12.67 17.43 -6.64
N TYR A 9 13.35 17.13 -7.75
CA TYR A 9 14.80 17.33 -7.88
C TYR A 9 15.18 18.69 -8.49
N LEU A 10 14.37 19.22 -9.39
CA LEU A 10 14.63 20.53 -10.03
C LEU A 10 13.75 21.65 -9.44
N GLY A 11 12.64 21.31 -8.80
CA GLY A 11 11.79 22.25 -8.06
C GLY A 11 12.08 22.26 -6.57
N ASP A 12 11.06 22.55 -5.77
CA ASP A 12 11.16 22.58 -4.31
C ASP A 12 10.71 21.25 -3.68
N ALA A 13 11.62 20.62 -2.93
CA ALA A 13 11.37 19.36 -2.23
C ALA A 13 10.53 19.52 -0.95
N SER A 14 10.27 20.74 -0.47
CA SER A 14 9.47 20.97 0.74
C SER A 14 8.00 20.57 0.57
N VAL A 15 7.48 20.66 -0.66
CA VAL A 15 6.08 20.36 -1.02
C VAL A 15 5.93 18.94 -1.56
N GLU A 16 7.01 18.34 -2.07
CA GLU A 16 6.99 16.97 -2.61
C GLU A 16 7.25 15.93 -1.48
N PRO A 17 6.40 14.89 -1.33
CA PRO A 17 6.51 13.95 -0.22
C PRO A 17 7.72 13.00 -0.36
N ASP A 18 8.33 12.65 0.77
CA ASP A 18 9.42 11.67 0.81
C ASP A 18 8.88 10.21 0.82
N PRO A 19 9.20 9.37 -0.20
CA PRO A 19 8.71 8.00 -0.30
C PRO A 19 9.08 7.08 0.86
N LEU A 20 10.18 7.37 1.58
CA LEU A 20 10.62 6.55 2.71
C LEU A 20 9.97 6.95 4.04
N ARG A 21 9.32 8.12 4.08
CA ARG A 21 8.75 8.72 5.31
C ARG A 21 7.31 9.13 5.10
N MET A 22 6.53 8.26 4.48
CA MET A 22 5.10 8.46 4.24
C MET A 22 4.27 7.37 4.90
N PRO A 23 3.04 7.70 5.36
CA PRO A 23 2.38 9.01 5.37
C PRO A 23 2.83 9.92 6.53
N THR A 24 2.93 11.25 6.30
CA THR A 24 3.26 12.23 7.34
C THR A 24 2.03 12.81 8.06
N PHE A 25 0.86 12.74 7.43
CA PHE A 25 -0.40 13.21 7.99
C PHE A 25 -1.24 12.04 8.52
N PRO A 26 -2.10 12.27 9.53
CA PRO A 26 -3.00 11.24 10.04
C PRO A 26 -3.93 10.67 8.96
N PRO A 27 -4.23 9.36 8.99
CA PRO A 27 -5.08 8.72 8.00
C PRO A 27 -6.54 9.21 7.99
N ASP A 28 -7.00 9.82 9.08
CA ASP A 28 -8.36 10.33 9.23
C ASP A 28 -8.49 11.82 8.89
N TYR A 29 -7.38 12.50 8.60
CA TYR A 29 -7.40 13.93 8.27
C TYR A 29 -8.21 14.17 6.98
N GLY A 30 -9.39 14.80 7.13
CA GLY A 30 -10.33 15.05 6.04
C GLY A 30 -11.37 13.95 5.79
N PHE A 31 -11.42 12.90 6.62
CA PHE A 31 -12.40 11.82 6.51
C PHE A 31 -13.34 11.75 7.72
N LEU A 32 -14.64 11.63 7.46
CA LEU A 32 -15.64 11.32 8.47
C LEU A 32 -16.01 9.83 8.37
N GLY A 33 -15.30 8.97 9.09
CA GLY A 33 -15.54 7.53 9.12
C GLY A 33 -14.86 6.75 7.99
N ARG A 34 -13.52 6.81 7.92
CA ARG A 34 -12.73 6.03 6.97
C ARG A 34 -12.86 4.53 7.28
N LYS A 35 -13.32 3.75 6.31
CA LYS A 35 -13.40 2.28 6.42
C LYS A 35 -12.03 1.64 6.27
N GLU A 36 -11.79 0.57 7.03
CA GLU A 36 -10.60 -0.26 6.88
C GLU A 36 -10.66 -1.12 5.61
N ARG A 37 -9.50 -1.62 5.17
CA ARG A 37 -9.43 -2.56 4.06
C ARG A 37 -9.82 -3.95 4.53
N GLU A 38 -10.67 -4.62 3.76
CA GLU A 38 -11.11 -5.98 4.06
C GLU A 38 -10.06 -6.99 3.61
N MET A 39 -9.63 -7.87 4.52
CA MET A 39 -8.75 -8.99 4.22
C MET A 39 -9.59 -10.24 3.97
N VAL A 40 -9.66 -10.69 2.72
CA VAL A 40 -10.54 -11.79 2.31
C VAL A 40 -9.94 -13.17 2.62
N ALA A 41 -8.65 -13.36 2.35
CA ALA A 41 -7.96 -14.62 2.66
C ALA A 41 -7.56 -14.66 4.13
N THR A 42 -7.78 -15.80 4.78
CA THR A 42 -7.34 -16.00 6.17
C THR A 42 -5.82 -16.17 6.23
N GLN A 43 -5.23 -15.87 7.40
CA GLN A 43 -3.80 -16.06 7.61
C GLN A 43 -3.37 -17.53 7.43
N GLN A 44 -4.24 -18.47 7.80
CA GLN A 44 -4.00 -19.90 7.67
C GLN A 44 -4.00 -20.33 6.20
N GLU A 45 -5.01 -19.93 5.41
CA GLU A 45 -5.07 -20.21 3.96
C GLU A 45 -3.82 -19.73 3.23
N MET A 46 -3.31 -18.53 3.55
CA MET A 46 -2.08 -18.01 2.96
C MET A 46 -0.82 -18.81 3.35
N ASN A 47 -0.82 -19.40 4.55
CA ASN A 47 0.30 -20.21 5.04
C ASN A 47 0.28 -21.61 4.40
N ASP A 48 -0.90 -22.21 4.30
CA ASP A 48 -1.10 -23.52 3.67
C ASP A 48 -0.80 -23.47 2.17
N ALA A 49 -1.12 -22.35 1.51
CA ALA A 49 -0.74 -22.08 0.13
C ALA A 49 0.76 -21.71 -0.05
N GLN A 50 1.55 -21.70 1.03
CA GLN A 50 2.98 -21.40 1.03
C GLN A 50 3.37 -20.09 0.33
N LEU A 51 2.51 -19.06 0.44
CA LEU A 51 2.76 -17.77 -0.22
C LEU A 51 4.00 -17.08 0.35
N VAL A 52 4.79 -16.47 -0.54
CA VAL A 52 5.91 -15.60 -0.16
C VAL A 52 5.39 -14.38 0.59
N LEU A 53 6.15 -13.85 1.55
CA LEU A 53 5.72 -12.71 2.38
C LEU A 53 5.24 -11.49 1.56
N GLN A 54 5.89 -11.20 0.43
CA GLN A 54 5.51 -10.11 -0.47
C GLN A 54 4.21 -10.35 -1.26
N GLN A 55 3.68 -11.57 -1.25
CA GLN A 55 2.44 -11.95 -1.93
C GLN A 55 1.26 -12.07 -0.96
N ARG A 56 1.49 -11.92 0.35
CA ARG A 56 0.47 -11.96 1.40
C ARG A 56 -0.24 -10.60 1.55
N ASP A 57 -0.56 -10.01 0.41
CA ASP A 57 -1.22 -8.71 0.31
C ASP A 57 -2.74 -8.87 0.45
N TYR A 58 -3.46 -7.76 0.55
CA TYR A 58 -4.94 -7.76 0.64
C TYR A 58 -5.63 -8.50 -0.53
N CYS A 59 -4.94 -8.64 -1.67
CA CYS A 59 -5.42 -9.34 -2.86
C CYS A 59 -4.96 -10.81 -2.97
N ALA A 60 -4.31 -11.38 -1.95
CA ALA A 60 -3.74 -12.73 -1.98
C ALA A 60 -4.75 -13.84 -2.33
N HIS A 61 -6.03 -13.64 -2.02
CA HIS A 61 -7.11 -14.57 -2.35
C HIS A 61 -7.22 -14.86 -3.87
N TYR A 62 -6.90 -13.88 -4.73
CA TYR A 62 -6.87 -14.12 -6.18
C TYR A 62 -5.68 -15.00 -6.59
N LEU A 63 -4.53 -14.83 -5.95
CA LEU A 63 -3.36 -15.66 -6.21
C LEU A 63 -3.60 -17.10 -5.77
N ILE A 64 -4.22 -17.30 -4.59
CA ILE A 64 -4.61 -18.64 -4.11
C ILE A 64 -5.55 -19.33 -5.10
N ARG A 65 -6.49 -18.59 -5.72
CA ARG A 65 -7.42 -19.15 -6.73
C ARG A 65 -6.75 -19.48 -8.07
N LEU A 66 -5.67 -18.78 -8.40
CA LEU A 66 -4.94 -18.99 -9.65
C LEU A 66 -4.06 -20.24 -9.61
N LEU A 67 -3.55 -20.59 -8.42
CA LEU A 67 -2.72 -21.77 -8.16
C LEU A 67 -3.58 -23.05 -8.05
#